data_AF-A0A2Z6MJA2-F1
#
_entry.id   AF-A0A2Z6MJA2-F1
#
_cell.length_a   1.000
_cell.length_b   1.000
_cell.length_c   1.000
_cell.angle_alpha   90.00
_cell.angle_beta   90.00
_cell.angle_gamma   90.00
#
_symmetry.space_group_name_H-M   'P 1'
#
loop_
_entity.id
_entity.type
_entity.pdbx_description
1 polymer ?
#
loop_
_entity_poly.entity_id
_entity_poly.type
_entity_poly.pdbx_seq_one_letter_code
_entity_poly.pdbx_strand_id
1 'polypeptide(L)' 'MWVNFWDKYSFGRFGQLQGVNLQSIEPSIRADTAENNLRDNTPETFDHRDAIIASVPSYEEPYLKVPKVLNVD' A
#
# COMPACT_ATOMS: atom_id res chain seq x y z
N MET A 1 27.14 -6.81 16.23
CA MET A 1 26.26 -7.57 17.14
C MET A 1 24.93 -6.86 17.43
N TRP A 2 24.45 -5.97 16.55
CA TRP A 2 23.21 -5.20 16.78
C TRP A 2 22.15 -5.32 15.67
N VAL A 3 22.47 -6.04 14.59
CA VAL A 3 21.52 -6.31 13.48
C VAL A 3 20.69 -7.58 13.73
N ASN A 4 21.20 -8.53 14.53
CA ASN A 4 20.58 -9.85 14.70
C ASN A 4 19.56 -9.92 15.85
N PHE A 5 19.36 -8.83 16.60
CA PHE A 5 18.44 -8.82 17.74
C PHE A 5 16.98 -8.69 17.27
N TRP A 6 16.70 -7.83 16.28
CA TRP A 6 15.34 -7.59 15.78
C TRP A 6 14.79 -8.74 14.92
N ASP A 7 15.67 -9.46 14.23
CA ASP A 7 15.29 -10.56 13.33
C ASP A 7 14.86 -11.82 14.10
N LYS A 8 15.49 -12.06 15.26
CA LYS A 8 15.25 -13.27 16.07
C LYS A 8 13.91 -13.27 16.80
N TYR A 9 13.39 -12.10 17.21
CA TYR A 9 12.14 -12.00 17.98
C TYR A 9 10.88 -11.80 17.11
N SER A 10 11.04 -11.28 15.89
CA SER A 10 9.91 -10.97 15.00
C SER A 10 9.36 -12.21 14.29
N PHE A 11 10.24 -13.09 13.80
CA PHE A 11 9.85 -14.30 13.06
C PHE A 11 9.26 -15.40 13.96
N GLY A 12 9.78 -15.53 15.19
CA GLY A 12 9.32 -16.55 16.15
C GLY A 12 7.87 -16.39 16.60
N ARG A 13 7.34 -15.15 16.60
CA ARG A 13 5.95 -14.86 16.97
C ARG A 13 4.92 -15.34 15.94
N PHE A 14 5.31 -15.48 14.67
CA PHE A 14 4.42 -15.94 13.59
C PHE A 14 4.62 -17.42 13.22
N GLY A 15 5.74 -18.04 13.60
CA GLY A 15 6.01 -19.47 13.32
C GLY A 15 4.96 -20.44 13.87
N GLN A 16 4.30 -20.10 14.97
CA GLN A 16 3.17 -20.86 15.54
C GLN A 16 1.99 -21.06 14.58
N LEU A 17 1.81 -20.18 13.59
CA LEU A 17 0.70 -20.27 12.62
C LEU A 17 0.97 -21.30 11.51
N GLN A 18 2.21 -21.77 11.35
CA GLN A 18 2.57 -22.77 10.32
C GLN A 18 2.05 -24.18 10.64
N GLY A 19 1.74 -24.47 11.90
CA GLY A 19 1.17 -25.75 12.34
C GLY A 19 -0.35 -25.85 12.26
N VAL A 20 -1.04 -24.78 11.84
CA VAL A 20 -2.50 -24.73 11.76
C VAL A 20 -2.95 -25.30 10.41
N ASN A 21 -3.89 -26.25 10.43
CA ASN A 21 -4.48 -26.79 9.20
C ASN A 21 -5.49 -25.79 8.61
N LEU A 22 -5.16 -25.22 7.45
CA LEU A 22 -5.96 -24.23 6.73
C LEU A 22 -6.46 -24.73 5.35
N GLN A 23 -6.32 -26.02 5.04
CA GLN A 23 -6.59 -26.58 3.69
C GLN A 23 -8.03 -26.35 3.18
N SER A 24 -8.97 -25.98 4.05
CA SER A 24 -10.38 -25.75 3.67
C SER A 24 -11.03 -24.55 4.37
N ILE A 25 -10.21 -23.63 4.90
CA ILE A 25 -10.72 -22.41 5.55
C ILE A 25 -10.59 -21.25 4.57
N GLU A 26 -11.71 -20.60 4.27
CA GLU A 26 -11.71 -19.40 3.46
C GLU A 26 -11.00 -18.25 4.22
N PRO A 27 -10.03 -17.56 3.60
CA PRO A 27 -9.39 -16.41 4.21
C PRO A 27 -10.41 -15.32 4.55
N SER A 28 -10.38 -14.79 5.77
CA SER A 28 -11.23 -13.65 6.13
C SER A 28 -10.72 -12.38 5.44
N ILE A 29 -11.51 -11.83 4.52
CA ILE A 29 -11.14 -10.63 3.74
C ILE A 29 -11.55 -9.35 4.49
N ARG A 30 -12.70 -9.32 5.19
CA ARG A 30 -13.18 -8.26 6.12
C ARG A 30 -14.17 -8.86 7.14
N ALA A 31 -14.22 -8.29 8.36
CA ALA A 31 -15.12 -8.76 9.42
C ALA A 31 -16.58 -8.27 9.28
N ASP A 32 -16.80 -7.20 8.52
CA ASP A 32 -18.12 -6.64 8.23
C ASP A 32 -18.35 -6.65 6.72
N THR A 33 -19.23 -7.55 6.28
CA THR A 33 -19.57 -7.78 4.87
C THR A 33 -20.63 -6.78 4.42
N ALA A 34 -20.28 -5.49 4.44
CA ALA A 34 -21.04 -4.49 3.71
C ALA A 34 -20.75 -4.65 2.21
N GLU A 35 -21.43 -5.62 1.59
CA GLU A 35 -21.49 -5.76 0.15
C GLU A 35 -22.35 -4.62 -0.41
N ASN A 36 -21.67 -3.61 -0.98
CA ASN A 36 -22.14 -2.63 -1.97
C ASN A 36 -21.44 -1.26 -1.77
N ASN A 37 -20.11 -1.26 -1.75
CA ASN A 37 -19.29 -0.02 -1.72
C ASN A 37 -19.05 0.50 -3.15
N LEU A 38 -20.11 0.67 -3.94
CA LEU A 38 -20.01 1.24 -5.28
C LEU A 38 -20.10 2.77 -5.19
N ARG A 39 -19.26 3.47 -5.94
CA ARG A 39 -19.35 4.93 -6.12
C ARG A 39 -20.21 5.23 -7.34
N ASP A 40 -21.04 6.27 -7.26
CA ASP A 40 -21.82 6.74 -8.40
C ASP A 40 -20.91 7.24 -9.54
N ASN A 41 -21.36 7.06 -10.77
CA ASN A 41 -20.68 7.59 -11.96
C ASN A 41 -21.03 9.07 -12.19
N THR A 42 -20.80 9.90 -11.17
CA THR A 42 -20.99 11.35 -11.25
C THR A 42 -19.63 12.05 -11.21
N PRO A 43 -19.45 13.12 -12.01
CA PRO A 43 -18.23 13.93 -11.95
C PRO A 43 -18.21 14.74 -10.66
N GLU A 44 -17.03 14.83 -10.05
CA GLU A 44 -16.77 15.63 -8.85
C GLU A 44 -15.68 16.67 -9.17
N THR A 45 -15.85 17.90 -8.67
CA THR A 45 -14.85 18.96 -8.85
C THR A 45 -13.65 18.69 -7.95
N PHE A 46 -12.45 19.02 -8.44
CA PHE A 46 -11.22 18.86 -7.68
C PHE A 46 -10.61 20.22 -7.33
N ASP A 47 -10.85 20.68 -6.10
CA ASP A 47 -10.55 22.06 -5.68
C ASP A 47 -9.12 22.26 -5.17
N HIS A 48 -8.41 21.18 -4.84
CA HIS A 48 -7.11 21.23 -4.15
C HIS A 48 -5.90 21.08 -5.08
N ARG A 49 -6.01 21.52 -6.34
CA ARG A 49 -4.93 21.41 -7.33
C ARG A 49 -3.64 22.08 -6.87
N ASP A 50 -3.75 23.30 -6.36
CA ASP A 50 -2.58 24.09 -5.96
C ASP A 50 -1.90 23.51 -4.72
N ALA A 51 -2.68 22.96 -3.79
CA ALA A 51 -2.15 22.28 -2.60
C ALA A 51 -1.36 21.02 -2.97
N ILE A 52 -1.83 20.24 -3.96
CA ILE A 52 -1.08 19.09 -4.46
C ILE A 52 0.21 19.55 -5.13
N ILE A 53 0.16 20.52 -6.04
CA ILE A 53 1.36 21.01 -6.75
C ILE A 53 2.41 21.53 -5.76
N ALA A 54 2.00 22.25 -4.72
CA ALA A 54 2.90 22.72 -3.67
C ALA A 54 3.55 21.57 -2.88
N SER A 55 2.91 20.41 -2.80
CA SER A 55 3.46 19.22 -2.12
C SER A 55 4.39 18.38 -2.99
N VAL A 56 4.41 18.61 -4.30
CA VAL A 56 5.19 17.82 -5.25
C VAL A 56 6.67 18.22 -5.19
N PRO A 57 7.60 17.27 -4.96
CA PRO A 57 9.03 17.56 -4.89
C PRO A 57 9.66 18.06 -6.19
N SER A 58 9.11 17.69 -7.36
CA SER A 58 9.61 18.11 -8.67
C SER A 58 8.46 18.30 -9.67
N TYR A 59 8.16 19.56 -9.98
CA TYR A 59 7.09 19.96 -10.88
C TYR A 59 7.64 20.87 -11.99
N GLU A 60 7.24 20.60 -13.22
CA GLU A 60 7.55 21.41 -14.40
C GLU A 60 6.26 21.55 -15.20
N GLU A 61 5.57 22.67 -15.06
CA GLU A 61 4.20 22.86 -15.56
C GLU A 61 4.07 22.49 -17.06
N PRO A 62 3.13 21.61 -17.45
CA PRO A 62 2.03 21.01 -16.66
C PRO A 62 2.32 19.64 -16.03
N TYR A 63 3.56 19.16 -16.05
CA TYR A 63 3.94 17.77 -15.75
C TYR A 63 4.69 17.58 -14.42
N LEU A 64 4.57 16.38 -13.86
CA LEU A 64 5.45 15.90 -12.78
C LEU A 64 6.77 15.44 -13.40
N LYS A 65 7.89 15.93 -12.88
CA LYS A 65 9.21 15.52 -13.36
C LYS A 65 9.67 14.29 -12.59
N VAL A 66 9.92 13.20 -13.33
CA VAL A 66 10.46 11.95 -12.78
C VAL A 66 11.80 11.62 -13.45
N PRO A 67 12.74 10.96 -12.74
CA PRO A 67 13.93 10.42 -13.39
C PRO A 67 13.52 9.47 -14.51
N LYS A 68 14.07 9.67 -15.71
CA LYS A 68 13.94 8.71 -16.79
C LYS A 68 14.66 7.42 -16.36
N VAL A 69 14.00 6.27 -16.54
CA VAL A 69 14.49 4.94 -16.16
C VAL A 69 15.98 4.81 -16.48
N LEU A 70 16.78 4.40 -15.49
CA LEU A 70 18.17 4.06 -15.69
C LEU A 70 18.22 2.76 -16.50
N ASN A 71 18.90 2.79 -17.65
CA ASN A 71 19.27 1.55 -18.32
C ASN A 71 20.08 0.71 -17.33
N VAL A 72 19.61 -0.50 -17.05
CA VAL A 72 20.40 -1.50 -16.35
C VAL A 72 21.28 -2.12 -17.43
N ASP A 73 22.56 -1.78 -17.42
CA ASP A 73 23.58 -2.57 -18.10
C ASP A 73 23.85 -3.87 -17.32
#